data_AF-A0A1J1H9H1-F1
#
_entry.id   AF-A0A1J1H9H1-F1
#
_cell.length_a   1.000
_cell.length_b   1.000
_cell.length_c   1.000
_cell.angle_alpha   90.00
_cell.angle_beta   90.00
_cell.angle_gamma   90.00
#
_symmetry.space_group_name_H-M   'P 1'
#
loop_
_entity.id
_entity.type
_entity.pdbx_description
1 polymer ?
#
loop_
_entity_poly.entity_id
_entity_poly.type
_entity_poly.pdbx_seq_one_letter_code
_entity_poly.pdbx_strand_id
1 'polypeptide(L)'
;MRLSSYFLYGKKFLKVLNQENGLISDIFLNSRIRNKDINKFILRDKRKYFTSLYNNVNGKKNIIREMDDLCDNIITSNWNDSFNLVLNVSIWEGILNSIEEKIKGYEYDDEVMKKKKEVNELFDVLFILEDLRDHINEILEQSSRSSGLAGAHILSSFKIENINDHINFLKKKYEELLLKYPLYNYQINLVLGKGLALLRQRYNFEWKYMHEFFF
;
A
#
# COMPACT_ATOMS: atom_id res chain seq x y z
N MET A 1 45.94 30.97 27.37
CA MET A 1 45.31 31.92 26.42
C MET A 1 43.91 31.41 26.10
N ARG A 2 42.79 32.09 26.23
CA ARG A 2 42.37 33.36 26.87
C ARG A 2 40.87 33.16 27.16
N LEU A 3 40.45 33.53 28.38
CA LEU A 3 39.05 33.76 28.78
C LEU A 3 38.61 35.19 28.36
N SER A 4 37.30 35.47 28.53
CA SER A 4 36.58 36.76 28.33
C SER A 4 36.07 36.95 26.89
N SER A 5 34.85 37.39 26.61
CA SER A 5 33.84 38.24 27.29
C SER A 5 32.55 38.02 26.48
N TYR A 6 31.33 37.96 27.03
CA TYR A 6 30.47 39.13 27.23
C TYR A 6 29.35 38.77 28.22
N PHE A 7 29.59 39.15 29.48
CA PHE A 7 28.54 39.61 30.38
C PHE A 7 28.33 41.10 30.09
N LEU A 8 27.07 41.57 30.12
CA LEU A 8 26.58 42.95 30.32
C LEU A 8 25.55 43.36 29.25
N TYR A 9 24.27 43.21 29.57
CA TYR A 9 23.31 44.30 29.80
C TYR A 9 21.89 43.73 29.86
N GLY A 10 21.15 44.00 30.94
CA GLY A 10 19.72 43.68 30.99
C GLY A 10 19.10 43.44 32.37
N LYS A 11 19.88 43.40 33.46
CA LYS A 11 19.32 43.54 34.83
C LYS A 11 18.89 44.98 35.08
N LYS A 12 17.76 45.42 34.50
CA LYS A 12 17.16 46.73 34.82
C LYS A 12 15.70 46.91 34.39
N PHE A 13 14.85 45.88 34.54
CA PHE A 13 13.40 46.02 34.31
C PHE A 13 12.49 45.62 35.48
N LEU A 14 13.05 45.31 36.65
CA LEU A 14 12.27 44.88 37.83
C LEU A 14 12.37 45.85 39.01
N LYS A 15 12.40 47.16 38.75
CA LYS A 15 12.52 48.17 39.83
C LYS A 15 11.70 49.45 39.62
N VAL A 16 10.52 49.36 38.99
CA VAL A 16 9.67 50.55 38.74
C VAL A 16 8.20 50.39 39.20
N LEU A 17 7.80 49.28 39.83
CA LEU A 17 6.41 49.16 40.33
C LEU A 17 6.36 48.63 41.75
N ASN A 18 7.09 49.27 42.67
CA ASN A 18 6.86 49.13 44.10
C ASN A 18 7.41 50.36 44.83
N GLN A 19 6.66 51.45 44.76
CA GLN A 19 6.66 52.47 45.80
C GLN A 19 5.35 53.24 45.71
N GLU A 20 4.75 53.45 46.89
CA GLU A 20 3.60 54.30 47.23
C GLU A 20 2.25 53.58 47.50
N ASN A 21 2.12 53.20 48.78
CA ASN A 21 0.99 53.45 49.69
C ASN A 21 -0.44 53.04 49.29
N GLY A 22 -1.04 52.14 50.09
CA GLY A 22 -2.50 52.00 50.12
C GLY A 22 -3.00 50.75 50.85
N LEU A 23 -3.12 50.87 52.16
CA LEU A 23 -3.90 50.05 53.10
C LEU A 23 -5.21 49.43 52.54
N ILE A 24 -5.49 48.19 52.99
CA ILE A 24 -6.79 47.56 53.32
C ILE A 24 -7.14 46.27 52.56
N SER A 25 -7.44 45.28 53.40
CA SER A 25 -8.06 43.95 53.23
C SER A 25 -8.61 43.57 51.85
N ASP A 26 -8.16 42.43 51.32
CA ASP A 26 -9.01 41.45 50.60
C ASP A 26 -8.28 40.13 50.25
N ILE A 27 -7.37 39.66 51.12
CA ILE A 27 -6.52 38.48 50.82
C ILE A 27 -7.25 37.13 51.01
N PHE A 28 -8.46 37.08 51.58
CA PHE A 28 -9.13 35.81 51.86
C PHE A 28 -10.16 35.31 50.84
N LEU A 29 -10.40 36.02 49.73
CA LEU A 29 -11.36 35.56 48.71
C LEU A 29 -10.74 35.14 47.36
N ASN A 30 -9.45 35.39 47.12
CA ASN A 30 -8.85 35.19 45.79
C ASN A 30 -8.10 33.86 45.57
N SER A 31 -7.93 33.01 46.60
CA SER A 31 -7.29 31.69 46.45
C SER A 31 -8.22 30.62 45.85
N ARG A 32 -9.54 30.79 46.01
CA ARG A 32 -10.55 29.82 45.51
C ARG A 32 -10.85 29.98 44.02
N ILE A 33 -10.73 31.19 43.49
CA ILE A 33 -10.94 31.49 42.06
C ILE A 33 -9.73 31.05 41.24
N ARG A 34 -8.49 31.34 41.69
CA ARG A 34 -7.26 30.82 41.06
C ARG A 34 -7.20 29.30 40.98
N ASN A 35 -7.58 28.59 42.05
CA ASN A 35 -7.57 27.12 42.03
C ASN A 35 -8.62 26.49 41.12
N LYS A 36 -9.77 27.15 40.89
CA LYS A 36 -10.77 26.68 39.90
C LYS A 36 -10.31 26.88 38.48
N ASP A 37 -9.63 27.99 38.18
CA ASP A 37 -9.14 28.29 36.83
C ASP A 37 -7.91 27.46 36.47
N ILE A 38 -6.99 27.22 37.41
CA ILE A 38 -5.85 26.31 37.21
C ILE A 38 -6.33 24.86 37.02
N ASN A 39 -7.30 24.39 37.82
CA ASN A 39 -7.88 23.06 37.63
C ASN A 39 -8.66 22.95 36.31
N LYS A 40 -9.39 23.99 35.89
CA LYS A 40 -10.03 24.02 34.57
C LYS A 40 -9.01 23.95 33.45
N PHE A 41 -7.87 24.63 33.55
CA PHE A 41 -6.81 24.63 32.55
C PHE A 41 -6.16 23.24 32.45
N ILE A 42 -5.78 22.64 33.58
CA ILE A 42 -5.22 21.28 33.65
C ILE A 42 -6.23 20.24 33.15
N LEU A 43 -7.52 20.37 33.48
CA LEU A 43 -8.58 19.50 32.95
C LEU A 43 -8.79 19.70 31.45
N ARG A 44 -8.62 20.92 30.91
CA ARG A 44 -8.71 21.21 29.48
C ARG A 44 -7.55 20.58 28.71
N ASP A 45 -6.33 20.69 29.24
CA ASP A 45 -5.14 20.10 28.61
C ASP A 45 -5.15 18.58 28.69
N LYS A 46 -5.59 18.00 29.81
CA LYS A 46 -5.81 16.55 29.90
C LYS A 46 -6.82 16.09 28.86
N ARG A 47 -7.96 16.80 28.69
CA ARG A 47 -8.93 16.47 27.64
C ARG A 47 -8.31 16.54 26.25
N LYS A 48 -7.58 17.61 25.90
CA LYS A 48 -6.91 17.73 24.59
C LYS A 48 -5.92 16.59 24.34
N TYR A 49 -5.14 16.21 25.35
CA TYR A 49 -4.21 15.08 25.27
C TYR A 49 -4.95 13.76 25.04
N PHE A 50 -6.00 13.47 25.82
CA PHE A 50 -6.82 12.28 25.62
C PHE A 50 -7.52 12.27 24.25
N THR A 51 -7.99 13.42 23.75
CA THR A 51 -8.58 13.53 22.41
C THR A 51 -7.52 13.29 21.32
N SER A 52 -6.30 13.82 21.49
CA SER A 52 -5.20 13.59 20.55
C SER A 52 -4.76 12.12 20.51
N LEU A 53 -4.62 11.47 21.67
CA LEU A 53 -4.31 10.05 21.76
C LEU A 53 -5.43 9.18 21.17
N TYR A 54 -6.69 9.48 21.50
CA TYR A 54 -7.85 8.76 20.97
C TYR A 54 -7.96 8.91 19.45
N ASN A 55 -7.75 10.12 18.93
CA ASN A 55 -7.73 10.38 17.48
C ASN A 55 -6.58 9.65 16.79
N ASN A 56 -5.42 9.51 17.45
CA ASN A 56 -4.27 8.78 16.92
C ASN A 56 -4.56 7.26 16.86
N VAL A 57 -5.10 6.68 17.94
CA VAL A 57 -5.49 5.25 17.98
C VAL A 57 -6.59 4.95 16.96
N ASN A 58 -7.58 5.82 16.82
CA ASN A 58 -8.65 5.65 15.84
C ASN A 58 -8.15 5.87 14.40
N GLY A 59 -7.22 6.81 14.21
CA GLY A 59 -6.55 7.05 12.92
C GLY A 59 -5.75 5.84 12.44
N LYS A 60 -4.94 5.24 13.33
CA LYS A 60 -4.22 4.00 13.05
C LYS A 60 -5.17 2.87 12.62
N LYS A 61 -6.23 2.63 13.39
CA LYS A 61 -7.22 1.57 13.09
C LYS A 61 -7.90 1.80 11.74
N ASN A 62 -8.21 3.05 11.41
CA ASN A 62 -8.82 3.38 10.13
C ASN A 62 -7.87 3.12 8.97
N ILE A 63 -6.57 3.47 9.08
CA ILE A 63 -5.59 3.22 8.03
C ILE A 63 -5.40 1.72 7.80
N ILE A 64 -5.29 0.92 8.87
CA ILE A 64 -5.17 -0.54 8.75
C ILE A 64 -6.40 -1.12 8.05
N ARG A 65 -7.60 -0.66 8.42
CA ARG A 65 -8.83 -1.08 7.78
C ARG A 65 -8.89 -0.68 6.30
N GLU A 66 -8.48 0.54 5.95
CA GLU A 66 -8.42 0.98 4.55
C GLU A 66 -7.46 0.09 3.72
N MET A 67 -6.34 -0.35 4.31
CA MET A 67 -5.41 -1.29 3.68
C MET A 67 -6.02 -2.69 3.52
N ASP A 68 -6.73 -3.19 4.55
CA ASP A 68 -7.44 -4.47 4.48
C ASP A 68 -8.51 -4.44 3.37
N ASP A 69 -9.34 -3.39 3.36
CA ASP A 69 -10.38 -3.20 2.36
C ASP A 69 -9.77 -3.14 0.94
N LEU A 70 -8.62 -2.49 0.76
CA LEU A 70 -7.90 -2.47 -0.53
C LEU A 70 -7.41 -3.87 -0.92
N CYS A 71 -6.75 -4.58 -0.01
CA CYS A 71 -6.26 -5.93 -0.27
C CYS A 71 -7.40 -6.88 -0.66
N ASP A 72 -8.50 -6.85 0.07
CA ASP A 72 -9.66 -7.71 -0.17
C ASP A 72 -10.28 -7.43 -1.55
N ASN A 73 -10.42 -6.15 -1.92
CA ASN A 73 -10.92 -5.75 -3.24
C ASN A 73 -10.02 -6.27 -4.38
N ILE A 74 -8.70 -6.17 -4.21
CA ILE A 74 -7.74 -6.66 -5.21
C ILE A 74 -7.79 -8.19 -5.28
N ILE A 75 -7.65 -8.89 -4.15
CA ILE A 75 -7.58 -10.37 -4.07
C ILE A 75 -8.84 -11.05 -4.62
N THR A 76 -10.02 -10.49 -4.33
CA THR A 76 -11.31 -11.07 -4.73
C THR A 76 -11.70 -10.73 -6.17
N SER A 77 -11.01 -9.79 -6.81
CA SER A 77 -11.22 -9.47 -8.21
C SER A 77 -10.83 -10.64 -9.14
N ASN A 78 -11.32 -10.63 -10.37
CA ASN A 78 -10.91 -11.62 -11.37
C ASN A 78 -9.64 -11.15 -12.08
N TRP A 79 -8.51 -11.78 -11.76
CA TRP A 79 -7.19 -11.40 -12.30
C TRP A 79 -6.98 -11.88 -13.74
N ASN A 80 -7.78 -12.85 -14.19
CA ASN A 80 -7.72 -13.35 -15.56
C ASN A 80 -8.54 -12.48 -16.53
N ASP A 81 -9.35 -11.54 -16.04
CA ASP A 81 -10.12 -10.60 -16.86
C ASP A 81 -9.34 -9.29 -17.03
N SER A 82 -8.74 -9.12 -18.21
CA SER A 82 -7.97 -7.92 -18.55
C SER A 82 -8.81 -6.65 -18.49
N PHE A 83 -10.10 -6.68 -18.87
CA PHE A 83 -10.94 -5.48 -18.83
C PHE A 83 -11.21 -5.04 -17.39
N ASN A 84 -11.48 -6.01 -16.51
CA ASN A 84 -11.65 -5.76 -15.09
C ASN A 84 -10.38 -5.13 -14.47
N LEU A 85 -9.18 -5.62 -14.82
CA LEU A 85 -7.94 -5.01 -14.30
C LEU A 85 -7.72 -3.60 -14.85
N VAL A 86 -7.87 -3.38 -16.16
CA VAL A 86 -7.67 -2.06 -16.78
C VAL A 86 -8.55 -0.98 -16.14
N LEU A 87 -9.80 -1.32 -15.79
CA LEU A 87 -10.70 -0.35 -15.15
C LEU A 87 -10.37 -0.07 -13.69
N ASN A 88 -9.86 -1.06 -12.95
CA ASN A 88 -9.73 -0.96 -11.50
C ASN A 88 -8.31 -0.65 -11.01
N VAL A 89 -7.26 -1.05 -11.74
CA VAL A 89 -5.86 -0.88 -11.29
C VAL A 89 -5.55 0.59 -10.98
N SER A 90 -5.90 1.52 -11.86
CA SER A 90 -5.65 2.96 -11.62
C SER A 90 -6.44 3.51 -10.42
N ILE A 91 -7.61 2.95 -10.12
CA ILE A 91 -8.39 3.30 -8.93
C ILE A 91 -7.66 2.81 -7.68
N TRP A 92 -7.21 1.56 -7.69
CA TRP A 92 -6.47 0.95 -6.57
C TRP A 92 -5.14 1.65 -6.29
N GLU A 93 -4.38 2.03 -7.33
CA GLU A 93 -3.16 2.84 -7.19
C GLU A 93 -3.46 4.21 -6.58
N GLY A 94 -4.56 4.85 -6.99
CA GLY A 94 -5.01 6.11 -6.39
C GLY A 94 -5.32 5.97 -4.89
N ILE A 95 -5.98 4.88 -4.50
CA ILE A 95 -6.25 4.56 -3.10
C ILE A 95 -4.93 4.30 -2.36
N LEU A 96 -4.03 3.49 -2.92
CA LEU A 96 -2.72 3.21 -2.34
C LEU A 96 -1.94 4.50 -2.08
N ASN A 97 -1.86 5.39 -3.08
CA ASN A 97 -1.19 6.69 -2.93
C ASN A 97 -1.79 7.53 -1.80
N SER A 98 -3.12 7.56 -1.68
CA SER A 98 -3.79 8.26 -0.57
C SER A 98 -3.45 7.64 0.79
N ILE A 99 -3.39 6.31 0.87
CA ILE A 99 -3.00 5.60 2.09
C ILE A 99 -1.52 5.90 2.41
N GLU A 100 -0.62 5.88 1.43
CA GLU A 100 0.81 6.16 1.63
C GLU A 100 1.07 7.56 2.20
N GLU A 101 0.30 8.57 1.76
CA GLU A 101 0.37 9.90 2.35
C GLU A 101 0.01 9.90 3.83
N LYS A 102 -1.01 9.12 4.23
CA LYS A 102 -1.43 8.98 5.63
C LYS A 102 -0.42 8.20 6.47
N ILE A 103 0.27 7.21 5.89
CA ILE A 103 1.28 6.38 6.58
C ILE A 103 2.49 7.19 7.04
N LYS A 104 2.83 8.32 6.40
CA LYS A 104 4.01 9.14 6.78
C LYS A 104 4.02 9.53 8.27
N GLY A 105 2.85 9.64 8.91
CA GLY A 105 2.74 9.90 10.35
C GLY A 105 3.00 8.69 11.27
N TYR A 106 3.12 7.49 10.70
CA TYR A 106 3.18 6.19 11.37
C TYR A 106 4.39 5.35 10.94
N GLU A 107 5.44 5.95 10.37
CA GLU A 107 6.62 5.25 9.85
C GLU A 107 7.35 4.38 10.88
N TYR A 108 7.24 4.74 12.17
CA TYR A 108 7.84 4.00 13.28
C TYR A 108 6.90 2.94 13.88
N ASP A 109 5.68 2.80 13.37
CA ASP A 109 4.72 1.80 13.84
C ASP A 109 4.87 0.49 13.05
N ASP A 110 5.38 -0.54 13.72
CA ASP A 110 5.68 -1.84 13.12
C ASP A 110 4.45 -2.51 12.48
N GLU A 111 3.26 -2.31 13.05
CA GLU A 111 2.03 -2.94 12.58
C GLU A 111 1.59 -2.33 11.24
N VAL A 112 1.59 -0.99 11.15
CA VAL A 112 1.26 -0.26 9.92
C VAL A 112 2.29 -0.55 8.84
N MET A 113 3.58 -0.58 9.19
CA MET A 113 4.65 -0.86 8.23
C MET A 113 4.64 -2.30 7.74
N LYS A 114 4.27 -3.26 8.60
CA LYS A 114 4.05 -4.65 8.16
C LYS A 114 2.91 -4.71 7.16
N LYS A 115 1.77 -4.06 7.45
CA LYS A 115 0.62 -4.07 6.56
C LYS A 115 0.90 -3.39 5.22
N LYS A 116 1.65 -2.28 5.24
CA LYS A 116 2.14 -1.64 4.02
C LYS A 116 2.93 -2.61 3.13
N LYS A 117 3.82 -3.42 3.72
CA LYS A 117 4.59 -4.42 2.96
C LYS A 117 3.70 -5.48 2.33
N GLU A 118 2.67 -5.95 3.05
CA GLU A 118 1.70 -6.92 2.52
C GLU A 118 0.94 -6.35 1.32
N VAL A 119 0.47 -5.10 1.41
CA VAL A 119 -0.21 -4.40 0.30
C VAL A 119 0.74 -4.26 -0.91
N ASN A 120 1.97 -3.81 -0.68
CA ASN A 120 2.93 -3.62 -1.78
C ASN A 120 3.28 -4.96 -2.46
N GLU A 121 3.47 -6.03 -1.67
CA GLU A 121 3.71 -7.37 -2.22
C GLU A 121 2.52 -7.84 -3.08
N LEU A 122 1.28 -7.54 -2.66
CA LEU A 122 0.09 -7.87 -3.44
C LEU A 122 0.09 -7.15 -4.81
N PHE A 123 0.45 -5.87 -4.85
CA PHE A 123 0.61 -5.13 -6.10
C PHE A 123 1.75 -5.67 -6.96
N ASP A 124 2.89 -6.01 -6.35
CA ASP A 124 4.02 -6.61 -7.08
C ASP A 124 3.60 -7.90 -7.78
N VAL A 125 2.87 -8.77 -7.09
CA VAL A 125 2.37 -10.04 -7.66
C VAL A 125 1.32 -9.78 -8.75
N LEU A 126 0.43 -8.82 -8.54
CA LEU A 126 -0.58 -8.41 -9.53
C LEU A 126 0.09 -7.99 -10.84
N PHE A 127 1.07 -7.09 -10.79
CA PHE A 127 1.75 -6.59 -11.99
C PHE A 127 2.57 -7.68 -12.70
N ILE A 128 3.27 -8.53 -11.94
CA ILE A 128 3.99 -9.66 -12.53
C ILE A 128 3.01 -10.60 -13.28
N LEU A 129 1.85 -10.89 -12.70
CA LEU A 129 0.87 -11.77 -13.33
C LEU A 129 0.18 -11.11 -14.53
N GLU A 130 -0.05 -9.80 -14.47
CA GLU A 130 -0.54 -9.01 -15.61
C GLU A 130 0.42 -9.09 -16.81
N ASP A 131 1.70 -8.82 -16.61
CA ASP A 131 2.72 -8.92 -17.66
C ASP A 131 2.77 -10.32 -18.29
N LEU A 132 2.72 -11.37 -17.45
CA LEU A 132 2.77 -12.76 -17.92
C LEU A 132 1.50 -13.16 -18.67
N ARG A 133 0.33 -12.67 -18.24
CA ARG A 133 -0.94 -12.86 -18.95
C ARG A 133 -0.89 -12.21 -20.33
N ASP A 134 -0.43 -10.97 -20.39
CA ASP A 134 -0.37 -10.23 -21.64
C ASP A 134 0.62 -10.89 -22.61
N HIS A 135 1.73 -11.41 -22.10
CA HIS A 135 2.65 -12.24 -22.89
C HIS A 135 1.98 -13.50 -23.47
N ILE A 136 1.19 -14.22 -22.67
CA ILE A 136 0.42 -15.39 -23.13
C ILE A 136 -0.59 -15.00 -24.20
N ASN A 137 -1.32 -13.90 -23.98
CA ASN A 137 -2.33 -13.40 -24.91
C ASN A 137 -1.70 -13.01 -26.25
N GLU A 138 -0.54 -12.36 -26.24
CA GLU A 138 0.20 -12.02 -27.46
C GLU A 138 0.60 -13.29 -28.23
N ILE A 139 1.12 -14.32 -27.55
CA ILE A 139 1.46 -15.60 -28.18
C ILE A 139 0.23 -16.25 -28.81
N LEU A 140 -0.90 -16.30 -28.09
CA LEU A 140 -2.16 -16.89 -28.58
C LEU A 140 -2.72 -16.11 -29.77
N GLU A 141 -2.67 -14.79 -29.74
CA GLU A 141 -3.11 -13.93 -30.83
C GLU A 141 -2.26 -14.15 -32.08
N GLN A 142 -0.93 -14.13 -31.95
CA GLN A 142 -0.03 -14.38 -33.08
C GLN A 142 -0.18 -15.80 -33.62
N SER A 143 -0.38 -16.80 -32.75
CA SER A 143 -0.71 -18.18 -33.15
C SER A 143 -1.95 -18.22 -34.05
N SER A 144 -3.01 -17.52 -33.64
CA SER A 144 -4.24 -17.41 -34.41
C SER A 144 -4.01 -16.71 -35.76
N ARG A 145 -3.29 -15.58 -35.78
CA ARG A 145 -3.00 -14.81 -37.01
C ARG A 145 -2.11 -15.59 -37.99
N SER A 146 -1.19 -16.39 -37.49
CA SER A 146 -0.29 -17.21 -38.32
C SER A 146 -0.99 -18.37 -39.04
N SER A 147 -2.16 -18.78 -38.55
CA SER A 147 -2.97 -19.85 -39.16
C SER A 147 -3.72 -19.38 -40.42
N GLY A 148 -3.88 -18.05 -40.61
CA GLY A 148 -4.65 -17.47 -41.71
C GLY A 148 -6.15 -17.75 -41.61
N LEU A 149 -6.92 -17.25 -42.58
CA LEU A 149 -8.38 -17.38 -42.60
C LEU A 149 -8.79 -18.86 -42.60
N ALA A 150 -9.53 -19.29 -41.57
CA ALA A 150 -10.02 -20.66 -41.40
C ALA A 150 -8.94 -21.76 -41.53
N GLY A 151 -7.67 -21.45 -41.21
CA GLY A 151 -6.56 -22.41 -41.35
C GLY A 151 -6.07 -22.59 -42.80
N ALA A 152 -6.57 -21.81 -43.75
CA ALA A 152 -6.20 -21.89 -45.17
C ALA A 152 -4.91 -21.11 -45.50
N HIS A 153 -4.20 -20.55 -44.51
CA HIS A 153 -3.02 -19.71 -44.68
C HIS A 153 -3.21 -18.45 -45.58
N ILE A 154 -4.45 -18.13 -45.94
CA ILE A 154 -4.79 -16.89 -46.65
C ILE A 154 -4.66 -15.73 -45.66
N LEU A 155 -3.90 -14.69 -46.04
CA LEU A 155 -3.58 -13.54 -45.19
C LEU A 155 -2.89 -13.92 -43.86
N SER A 156 -2.15 -15.04 -43.82
CA SER A 156 -1.44 -15.44 -42.61
C SER A 156 -0.29 -14.50 -42.27
N SER A 157 -0.17 -14.15 -40.98
CA SER A 157 1.01 -13.47 -40.44
C SER A 157 2.19 -14.44 -40.28
N PHE A 158 3.34 -13.91 -39.88
CA PHE A 158 4.54 -14.68 -39.57
C PHE A 158 4.30 -15.63 -38.39
N LYS A 159 5.00 -16.78 -38.39
CA LYS A 159 5.00 -17.74 -37.27
C LYS A 159 6.03 -17.33 -36.22
N ILE A 160 5.74 -17.65 -34.96
CA ILE A 160 6.70 -17.53 -33.86
C ILE A 160 7.74 -18.65 -34.02
N GLU A 161 8.98 -18.29 -34.36
CA GLU A 161 10.05 -19.27 -34.59
C GLU A 161 10.58 -19.88 -33.28
N ASN A 162 10.59 -19.11 -32.20
CA ASN A 162 11.16 -19.44 -30.90
C ASN A 162 10.10 -19.79 -29.83
N ILE A 163 8.96 -20.37 -30.24
CA ILE A 163 7.83 -20.66 -29.33
C ILE A 163 8.22 -21.52 -28.11
N ASN A 164 9.15 -22.46 -28.29
CA ASN A 164 9.63 -23.30 -27.20
C ASN A 164 10.33 -22.50 -26.11
N ASP A 165 11.03 -21.41 -26.46
CA ASP A 165 11.71 -20.55 -25.48
C ASP A 165 10.70 -19.79 -24.62
N HIS A 166 9.64 -19.26 -25.25
CA HIS A 166 8.54 -18.62 -24.56
C HIS A 166 7.80 -19.56 -23.61
N ILE A 167 7.49 -20.78 -24.06
CA ILE A 167 6.85 -21.80 -23.23
C ILE A 167 7.73 -22.17 -22.04
N ASN A 168 9.03 -22.39 -22.26
CA ASN A 168 9.98 -22.72 -21.20
C ASN A 168 10.12 -21.57 -20.19
N PHE A 169 10.14 -20.32 -20.67
CA PHE A 169 10.13 -19.14 -19.81
C PHE A 169 8.89 -19.09 -18.92
N LEU A 170 7.69 -19.25 -19.49
CA LEU A 170 6.42 -19.22 -18.75
C LEU A 170 6.32 -20.35 -17.73
N LYS A 171 6.72 -21.58 -18.10
CA LYS A 171 6.79 -22.72 -17.18
C LYS A 171 7.70 -22.43 -15.99
N LYS A 172 8.90 -21.93 -16.25
CA LYS A 172 9.87 -21.60 -15.21
C LYS A 172 9.31 -20.51 -14.29
N LYS A 173 8.69 -19.47 -14.86
CA LYS A 173 8.08 -18.39 -14.10
C LYS A 173 6.94 -18.88 -13.21
N TYR A 174 6.12 -19.79 -13.69
CA TYR A 174 5.06 -20.41 -12.89
C TYR A 174 5.62 -21.11 -11.65
N GLU A 175 6.64 -21.94 -11.82
CA GLU A 175 7.28 -22.63 -10.69
C GLU A 175 7.99 -21.66 -9.74
N GLU A 176 8.70 -20.66 -10.26
CA GLU A 176 9.34 -19.61 -9.47
C GLU A 176 8.32 -18.83 -8.62
N LEU A 177 7.18 -18.47 -9.19
CA LEU A 177 6.13 -17.70 -8.50
C LEU A 177 5.44 -18.53 -7.42
N LEU A 178 5.12 -19.80 -7.68
CA LEU A 178 4.53 -20.68 -6.65
C LEU A 178 5.45 -20.85 -5.43
N LEU A 179 6.77 -20.87 -5.64
CA LEU A 179 7.74 -20.95 -4.55
C LEU A 179 7.91 -19.61 -3.82
N LYS A 180 7.96 -18.50 -4.56
CA LYS A 180 8.20 -17.16 -4.00
C LYS A 180 6.98 -16.60 -3.28
N TYR A 181 5.78 -16.89 -3.78
CA TYR A 181 4.52 -16.26 -3.42
C TYR A 181 3.42 -17.30 -3.10
N PRO A 182 3.64 -18.18 -2.11
CA PRO A 182 2.73 -19.30 -1.85
C PRO A 182 1.32 -18.86 -1.41
N LEU A 183 1.19 -17.66 -0.81
CA LEU A 183 -0.12 -17.10 -0.41
C LEU A 183 -1.01 -16.76 -1.60
N TYR A 184 -0.40 -16.48 -2.77
CA TYR A 184 -1.10 -16.08 -3.98
C TYR A 184 -1.22 -17.23 -4.99
N ASN A 185 -1.09 -18.48 -4.53
CA ASN A 185 -1.18 -19.68 -5.37
C ASN A 185 -2.47 -19.71 -6.21
N TYR A 186 -3.61 -19.33 -5.62
CA TYR A 186 -4.87 -19.25 -6.35
C TYR A 186 -4.80 -18.29 -7.55
N GLN A 187 -4.31 -17.06 -7.33
CA GLN A 187 -4.16 -16.04 -8.37
C GLN A 187 -3.17 -16.48 -9.45
N ILE A 188 -2.04 -17.07 -9.05
CA ILE A 188 -1.03 -17.62 -9.98
C ILE A 188 -1.65 -18.70 -10.86
N ASN A 189 -2.40 -19.65 -10.29
CA ASN A 189 -3.06 -20.71 -11.05
C ASN A 189 -4.16 -20.16 -11.96
N LEU A 190 -4.92 -19.19 -11.46
CA LEU A 190 -6.01 -18.54 -12.20
C LEU A 190 -5.50 -17.85 -13.46
N VAL A 191 -4.35 -17.17 -13.38
CA VAL A 191 -3.78 -16.41 -14.50
C VAL A 191 -2.84 -17.26 -15.33
N LEU A 192 -1.71 -17.68 -14.74
CA LEU A 192 -0.62 -18.31 -15.47
C LEU A 192 -0.87 -19.81 -15.69
N GLY A 193 -1.44 -20.51 -14.71
CA GLY A 193 -1.80 -21.91 -14.84
C GLY A 193 -2.85 -22.14 -15.94
N LYS A 194 -3.96 -21.39 -15.91
CA LYS A 194 -4.96 -21.40 -16.98
C LYS A 194 -4.39 -20.91 -18.32
N GLY A 195 -3.56 -19.88 -18.32
CA GLY A 195 -2.89 -19.40 -19.54
C GLY A 195 -2.02 -20.46 -20.21
N LEU A 196 -1.22 -21.21 -19.43
CA LEU A 196 -0.46 -22.36 -19.91
C LEU A 196 -1.37 -23.46 -20.47
N ALA A 197 -2.53 -23.70 -19.86
CA ALA A 197 -3.51 -24.67 -20.35
C ALA A 197 -4.09 -24.26 -21.71
N LEU A 198 -4.42 -22.99 -21.88
CA LEU A 198 -4.85 -22.45 -23.17
C LEU A 198 -3.76 -22.57 -24.23
N LEU A 199 -2.50 -22.27 -23.88
CA LEU A 199 -1.37 -22.46 -24.79
C LEU A 199 -1.21 -23.93 -25.22
N ARG A 200 -1.46 -24.88 -24.32
CA ARG A 200 -1.36 -26.30 -24.62
C ARG A 200 -2.41 -26.81 -25.62
N GLN A 201 -3.54 -26.11 -25.76
CA GLN A 201 -4.51 -26.40 -26.83
C GLN A 201 -3.96 -26.05 -28.22
N ARG A 202 -2.94 -25.18 -28.30
CA ARG A 202 -2.33 -24.71 -29.55
C ARG A 202 -0.97 -25.36 -29.83
N TYR A 203 -0.17 -25.55 -28.78
CA TYR A 203 1.20 -26.06 -28.86
C TYR A 203 1.32 -27.29 -27.96
N ASN A 204 1.92 -28.36 -28.47
CA ASN A 204 2.11 -29.57 -27.68
C ASN A 204 3.35 -29.42 -26.75
N PHE A 205 3.13 -29.39 -25.45
CA PHE A 205 4.18 -29.40 -24.44
C PHE A 205 3.69 -29.94 -23.10
N GLU A 206 4.64 -30.37 -22.27
CA GLU A 206 4.39 -30.89 -20.93
C GLU A 206 4.88 -29.90 -19.86
N TRP A 207 4.19 -29.85 -18.72
CA TRP A 207 4.67 -29.20 -17.51
C TRP A 207 4.16 -29.93 -16.27
N LYS A 208 4.86 -29.77 -15.15
CA LYS A 208 4.65 -30.56 -13.92
C LYS A 208 3.21 -30.57 -13.39
N TYR A 209 2.49 -29.45 -13.52
CA TYR A 209 1.16 -29.23 -12.97
C TYR A 209 0.05 -29.36 -14.03
N MET A 210 0.36 -29.89 -15.22
CA MET A 210 -0.56 -29.88 -16.36
C MET A 210 -1.87 -30.63 -16.12
N HIS A 211 -1.87 -31.60 -15.20
CA HIS A 211 -3.04 -32.40 -14.85
C HIS A 211 -3.96 -31.73 -13.83
N GLU A 212 -3.58 -30.57 -13.29
CA GLU A 212 -4.43 -29.79 -12.39
C GLU A 212 -5.40 -28.88 -13.16
N PHE A 213 -5.16 -28.71 -14.46
CA PHE A 213 -5.95 -27.87 -15.35
C PHE A 213 -6.64 -28.74 -16.40
N PHE A 214 -7.96 -28.77 -16.36
CA PHE A 214 -8.78 -29.46 -17.34
C PHE A 214 -9.40 -28.45 -18.31
N PHE A 215 -9.52 -28.86 -19.57
CA PHE A 215 -10.14 -28.09 -20.65
C PHE A 215 -11.65 -28.36 -20.68
#